data_AF-A0A4P6UTH8-F1
#
_entry.id   AF-A0A4P6UTH8-F1
#
_cell.length_a   1.000
_cell.length_b   1.000
_cell.length_c   1.000
_cell.angle_alpha   90.00
_cell.angle_beta   90.00
_cell.angle_gamma   90.00
#
_symmetry.space_group_name_H-M   'P 1'
#
loop_
_entity.id
_entity.type
_entity.pdbx_description
1 polymer ?
#
loop_
_entity_poly.entity_id
_entity_poly.type
_entity_poly.pdbx_seq_one_letter_code
_entity_poly.pdbx_strand_id
1 'polypeptide(L)' 'MDNKVRLFLVLLSSLLIFALGTYRILTKDLSVIPLFVAYIFAITGLIGIVANAVKLIRNVSN' A
#
# COMPACT_ATOMS: atom_id res chain seq x y z
N MET A 1 8.14 21.59 -0.79
CA MET A 1 7.12 20.56 -1.05
C MET A 1 6.14 20.58 0.09
N ASP A 2 4.86 20.82 -0.19
CA ASP A 2 3.83 20.81 0.84
C ASP A 2 3.73 19.46 1.53
N ASN A 3 3.69 19.48 2.86
CA ASN A 3 3.61 18.28 3.69
C ASN A 3 2.38 17.42 3.34
N LYS A 4 1.29 18.05 2.89
CA LYS A 4 0.09 17.37 2.38
C LYS A 4 0.37 16.54 1.13
N VAL A 5 1.12 17.08 0.16
CA VAL A 5 1.43 16.40 -1.11
C VAL A 5 2.36 15.22 -0.86
N ARG A 6 3.31 15.37 0.07
CA ARG A 6 4.20 14.27 0.50
C ARG A 6 3.40 13.12 1.14
N LEU A 7 2.42 13.43 1.98
CA LEU A 7 1.56 12.43 2.62
C LEU A 7 0.68 11.70 1.59
N PHE A 8 0.12 12.43 0.63
CA PHE A 8 -0.64 11.87 -0.48
C PHE A 8 0.21 10.95 -1.37
N LEU A 9 1.44 11.32 -1.71
CA LEU A 9 2.36 10.48 -2.49
C LEU A 9 2.75 9.19 -1.78
N VAL A 10 2.95 9.24 -0.46
CA VAL A 10 3.26 8.06 0.35
C VAL A 10 2.05 7.12 0.45
N LEU A 11 0.86 7.67 0.63
CA LEU A 11 -0.40 6.93 0.60
C LEU A 11 -0.62 6.29 -0.77
N LEU A 12 -0.50 7.07 -1.85
CA LEU A 12 -0.70 6.60 -3.21
C LEU A 12 0.32 5.53 -3.61
N SER A 13 1.59 5.68 -3.21
CA SER A 13 2.61 4.65 -3.45
C SER A 13 2.31 3.36 -2.70
N SER A 14 1.91 3.43 -1.42
CA SER A 14 1.53 2.24 -0.66
C SER A 14 0.31 1.53 -1.25
N LEU A 15 -0.64 2.30 -1.79
CA LEU A 15 -1.86 1.79 -2.43
C LEU A 15 -1.58 1.17 -3.80
N LEU A 16 -0.66 1.75 -4.58
CA LEU A 16 -0.16 1.18 -5.84
C LEU A 16 0.59 -0.14 -5.61
N ILE A 17 1.47 -0.19 -4.60
CA ILE A 17 2.21 -1.39 -4.18
C ILE A 17 1.22 -2.48 -3.75
N PHE A 18 0.21 -2.12 -2.95
CA PHE A 18 -0.86 -3.03 -2.56
C PHE A 18 -1.61 -3.56 -3.77
N ALA A 19 -2.15 -2.67 -4.61
CA ALA A 19 -2.96 -3.02 -5.78
C ALA A 19 -2.20 -3.90 -6.78
N LEU A 20 -0.91 -3.65 -7.02
CA LEU A 20 -0.06 -4.51 -7.85
C LEU A 20 0.10 -5.90 -7.24
N GLY A 21 0.32 -6.00 -5.92
CA GLY A 21 0.40 -7.28 -5.21
C GLY A 21 -0.91 -8.07 -5.27
N THR A 22 -2.06 -7.43 -5.00
CA THR A 22 -3.37 -8.09 -5.05
C THR A 22 -3.79 -8.46 -6.47
N TYR A 23 -3.55 -7.57 -7.45
CA TYR A 23 -3.83 -7.83 -8.86
C TYR A 23 -3.06 -9.07 -9.34
N ARG A 24 -1.78 -9.20 -8.94
CA ARG A 24 -0.94 -10.37 -9.24
C ARG A 24 -1.48 -11.66 -8.64
N ILE A 25 -1.93 -11.63 -7.39
CA ILE A 25 -2.53 -12.80 -6.71
C ILE A 25 -3.83 -13.21 -7.40
N LEU A 26 -4.63 -12.24 -7.85
CA LEU A 26 -5.93 -12.48 -8.48
C LEU A 26 -5.81 -13.01 -9.91
N THR A 27 -4.87 -12.48 -10.70
CA THR A 27 -4.70 -12.88 -12.10
C THR A 27 -3.91 -14.17 -12.26
N LYS A 28 -3.11 -14.63 -11.28
CA LYS A 28 -2.28 -15.86 -11.35
C LYS A 28 -1.34 -15.97 -12.57
N ASP A 29 -1.30 -14.95 -13.43
CA ASP A 29 -0.85 -15.09 -14.81
C ASP A 29 0.61 -14.71 -15.06
N LEU A 30 1.35 -14.30 -14.03
CA LEU A 30 2.71 -13.84 -14.26
C LEU A 30 3.73 -14.67 -13.48
N SER A 31 4.20 -15.71 -14.17
CA SER A 31 5.31 -16.62 -13.82
C SER A 31 6.60 -15.92 -13.37
N VAL A 32 6.77 -14.63 -13.69
CA VAL A 32 8.01 -13.86 -13.49
C VAL A 32 8.21 -13.34 -12.04
N ILE A 33 7.15 -13.25 -11.22
CA ILE A 33 7.27 -12.78 -9.82
C ILE A 33 6.77 -13.93 -8.93
N PRO A 34 7.61 -14.43 -8.01
CA PRO A 34 7.23 -15.48 -7.09
C PRO A 34 5.99 -15.08 -6.29
N LEU A 35 5.05 -16.00 -6.11
CA LEU A 35 3.86 -15.83 -5.25
C LEU A 35 4.22 -15.25 -3.88
N PHE A 36 5.38 -15.67 -3.34
CA PHE A 36 5.95 -15.16 -2.09
C PHE A 36 6.14 -13.63 -2.08
N VAL A 37 6.69 -13.06 -3.16
CA VAL A 37 6.91 -11.62 -3.28
C VAL A 37 5.59 -10.88 -3.40
N ALA A 38 4.59 -11.46 -4.08
CA ALA A 38 3.25 -10.87 -4.17
C ALA A 38 2.56 -10.78 -2.80
N TYR A 39 2.71 -11.80 -1.95
CA TYR A 39 2.22 -11.75 -0.57
C TYR A 39 2.93 -10.70 0.28
N ILE A 40 4.27 -10.58 0.16
CA ILE A 40 5.01 -9.52 0.86
C ILE A 40 4.50 -8.14 0.42
N PHE A 41 4.34 -7.92 -0.89
CA PHE A 41 3.79 -6.66 -1.41
C PHE A 41 2.39 -6.34 -0.87
N ALA A 42 1.50 -7.34 -0.83
CA ALA A 42 0.15 -7.18 -0.29
C ALA A 42 0.17 -6.87 1.22
N ILE A 43 0.93 -7.62 2.02
CA ILE A 43 1.00 -7.41 3.47
C ILE A 43 1.62 -6.05 3.80
N THR A 44 2.73 -5.70 3.14
CA THR A 44 3.43 -4.43 3.39
C THR A 44 2.59 -3.23 2.95
N GLY A 45 1.90 -3.34 1.81
CA GLY A 45 0.95 -2.33 1.34
C GLY A 45 -0.23 -2.12 2.31
N LEU A 46 -0.76 -3.20 2.87
CA LEU A 46 -1.86 -3.15 3.85
C LEU A 46 -1.42 -2.48 5.16
N ILE A 47 -0.22 -2.81 5.66
CA ILE A 47 0.37 -2.15 6.84
C ILE A 47 0.54 -0.65 6.61
N GLY A 48 1.01 -0.24 5.42
CA GLY A 48 1.17 1.18 5.07
C GLY A 48 -0.17 1.94 5.03
N ILE A 49 -1.22 1.31 4.52
CA ILE A 49 -2.58 1.89 4.51
C ILE A 49 -3.10 2.03 5.94
N VAL A 50 -3.02 0.98 6.76
CA VAL A 50 -3.52 1.01 8.15
C VAL A 50 -2.74 2.02 8.98
N ALA A 51 -1.41 2.07 8.87
CA ALA A 51 -0.60 3.03 9.63
C ALA A 51 -0.94 4.48 9.28
N ASN A 52 -1.12 4.81 8.00
CA ASN A 52 -1.52 6.15 7.60
C ASN A 52 -2.98 6.46 7.97
N ALA A 53 -3.89 5.50 7.86
CA ALA A 53 -5.28 5.66 8.27
C ALA A 53 -5.40 5.95 9.78
N VAL A 54 -4.69 5.19 10.62
CA VAL A 54 -4.60 5.40 12.07
C VAL A 54 -4.04 6.79 12.38
N LYS A 55 -2.98 7.21 11.67
CA LYS A 55 -2.34 8.52 11.87
C LYS A 55 -3.24 9.68 11.45
N LEU A 56 -4.08 9.48 10.44
CA LEU A 56 -5.09 10.45 9.99
C LEU A 56 -6.22 10.57 11.04
N ILE A 57 -6.79 9.44 11.48
CA ILE A 57 -7.85 9.42 12.51
C ILE A 57 -7.36 10.10 13.80
N ARG A 58 -6.12 9.81 14.20
CA ARG A 58 -5.53 10.35 15.43
C ARG A 58 -5.23 11.86 15.35
N ASN A 59 -4.96 12.39 14.16
CA ASN A 59 -4.82 13.85 13.94
C ASN A 59 -6.18 14.56 13.79
N VAL A 60 -7.22 13.87 13.31
CA VAL A 60 -8.57 14.44 13.22
C VAL A 60 -9.25 14.52 14.59
N SER A 61 -8.82 13.71 15.57
CA SER A 61 -9.41 13.63 16.91
C SER A 61 -8.72 14.50 17.98
N ASN A 62 -7.73 15.34 17.64
CA ASN A 62 -7.15 16.37 18.53
C ASN A 62 -7.41 17.75 17.93
#